data_AF-A0A7V4BKV9-F1
#
_entry.id   AF-A0A7V4BKV9-F1
#
_cell.length_a   1.000
_cell.length_b   1.000
_cell.length_c   1.000
_cell.angle_alpha   90.00
_cell.angle_beta   90.00
_cell.angle_gamma   90.00
#
_symmetry.space_group_name_H-M   'P 1'
#
loop_
_entity.id
_entity.type
_entity.pdbx_description
1 polymer ?
#
loop_
_entity_poly.entity_id
_entity_poly.type
_entity_poly.pdbx_seq_one_letter_code
_entity_poly.pdbx_strand_id
1 'polypeptide(L)'
;MLSNFFFIFIFILIFFKNLEFGVAHVNYKLRGEDSDKDQKLVENICKKNNLPLYIHQVKNPEYLKKNSLQVKAREIRYKFYSKLSEKYGYTKIALAHNAN
;
A
#
# COMPACT_ATOMS: atom_id res chain seq x y z
N MET A 1 -13.04 -9.62 -0.02
CA MET A 1 -11.58 -9.31 -0.11
C MET A 1 -11.28 -7.82 -0.17
N LEU A 2 -12.15 -6.98 -0.75
CA LEU A 2 -12.09 -5.51 -0.70
C LEU A 2 -12.26 -4.93 0.71
N SER A 3 -13.03 -5.61 1.56
CA SER A 3 -13.26 -5.23 2.96
C SER A 3 -11.96 -5.11 3.77
N ASN A 4 -11.04 -6.07 3.66
CA ASN A 4 -9.86 -6.11 4.53
C ASN A 4 -8.89 -4.94 4.32
N PHE A 5 -8.68 -4.47 3.08
CA PHE A 5 -7.79 -3.33 2.82
C PHE A 5 -8.38 -2.00 3.30
N PHE A 6 -9.70 -1.85 3.20
CA PHE A 6 -10.40 -0.64 3.63
C PHE A 6 -10.44 -0.52 5.17
N PHE A 7 -10.70 -1.62 5.87
CA PHE A 7 -10.70 -1.66 7.35
C PHE A 7 -9.33 -1.33 7.94
N ILE A 8 -8.27 -1.86 7.33
CA ILE A 8 -6.87 -1.58 7.70
C ILE A 8 -6.56 -0.08 7.59
N PHE A 9 -7.00 0.56 6.52
CA PHE A 9 -6.68 1.95 6.24
C PHE A 9 -7.39 2.92 7.20
N ILE A 10 -8.66 2.63 7.51
CA ILE A 10 -9.45 3.39 8.51
C ILE A 10 -8.83 3.26 9.90
N PHE A 11 -8.35 2.07 10.28
CA PHE A 11 -7.70 1.87 11.57
C PHE A 11 -6.43 2.71 11.71
N ILE A 12 -5.62 2.82 10.65
CA ILE A 12 -4.41 3.66 10.63
C ILE A 12 -4.77 5.15 10.82
N LEU A 13 -5.79 5.66 10.12
CA LEU A 13 -6.21 7.07 10.26
C LEU A 13 -6.68 7.42 11.68
N ILE A 14 -7.28 6.46 12.40
CA ILE A 14 -7.77 6.66 13.76
C ILE A 14 -6.61 6.62 14.77
N PHE A 15 -5.68 5.69 14.61
CA PHE A 15 -4.60 5.44 15.59
C PHE A 15 -3.45 6.45 15.48
N PHE A 16 -3.18 6.98 14.28
CA PHE A 16 -2.00 7.80 14.01
C PHE A 16 -2.26 9.31 13.97
N LYS A 17 -3.37 9.79 14.57
CA LYS A 17 -3.76 11.22 14.54
C LYS A 17 -2.69 12.21 15.04
N ASN A 18 -1.73 11.76 15.84
CA ASN A 18 -0.65 12.59 16.39
C ASN A 18 0.73 12.28 15.79
N LEU A 19 0.80 11.56 14.67
CA LEU A 19 2.05 11.23 14.01
C LEU A 19 2.06 11.78 12.58
N GLU A 20 3.22 12.25 12.13
CA GLU A 20 3.43 12.53 10.71
C GLU A 20 3.67 11.20 10.00
N PHE A 21 2.77 10.83 9.10
CA PHE A 21 2.90 9.61 8.32
C PHE A 21 2.56 9.84 6.85
N GLY A 22 3.24 9.08 6.00
CA GLY A 22 2.90 8.94 4.59
C GLY A 22 2.23 7.59 4.34
N VAL A 23 1.46 7.53 3.26
CA VAL A 23 0.80 6.31 2.80
C VAL A 23 1.55 5.74 1.60
N ALA A 24 1.88 4.45 1.65
CA ALA A 24 2.50 3.74 0.55
C ALA A 24 1.54 2.66 0.00
N HIS A 25 1.11 2.82 -1.25
CA HIS A 25 0.23 1.88 -1.94
C HIS A 25 0.98 1.16 -3.07
N VAL A 26 0.78 -0.16 -3.17
CA VAL A 26 1.32 -0.97 -4.28
C VAL A 26 0.17 -1.60 -5.05
N ASN A 27 0.00 -1.18 -6.30
CA ASN A 27 -1.00 -1.73 -7.20
C ASN A 27 -0.35 -2.82 -8.07
N TYR A 28 -0.69 -4.08 -7.75
CA TYR A 28 -0.19 -5.26 -8.46
C TYR A 28 -0.95 -5.57 -9.75
N LYS A 29 -2.05 -4.86 -10.05
CA LYS A 29 -2.91 -5.08 -11.23
C LYS A 29 -3.42 -6.52 -11.41
N LEU A 30 -3.52 -7.29 -10.33
CA LEU A 30 -3.94 -8.70 -10.38
C LEU A 30 -5.45 -8.86 -10.66
N ARG A 31 -6.26 -7.84 -10.39
CA ARG A 31 -7.72 -7.83 -10.58
C ARG A 31 -8.18 -6.86 -11.67
N GLY A 32 -7.29 -6.42 -12.56
CA GLY A 32 -7.62 -5.43 -13.59
C GLY A 32 -8.24 -4.16 -12.99
N GLU A 33 -9.40 -3.75 -13.52
CA GLU A 33 -10.11 -2.52 -13.12
C GLU A 33 -10.40 -2.42 -11.62
N ASP A 34 -10.65 -3.54 -10.94
CA ASP A 34 -10.91 -3.50 -9.50
C ASP A 34 -9.67 -3.07 -8.70
N SER A 35 -8.46 -3.38 -9.21
CA SER A 35 -7.22 -2.89 -8.60
C SER A 35 -7.07 -1.38 -8.79
N ASP A 36 -7.54 -0.85 -9.92
CA ASP A 36 -7.49 0.58 -10.20
C ASP A 36 -8.56 1.35 -9.41
N LYS A 37 -9.74 0.74 -9.18
CA LYS A 37 -10.76 1.29 -8.26
C LYS A 37 -10.24 1.35 -6.82
N ASP A 38 -9.55 0.31 -6.35
CA ASP A 38 -8.91 0.30 -5.04
C ASP A 38 -7.87 1.42 -4.89
N GLN A 39 -7.03 1.60 -5.92
CA GLN A 39 -6.05 2.69 -5.92
C GLN A 39 -6.74 4.06 -5.85
N LYS A 40 -7.77 4.30 -6.68
CA LYS A 40 -8.56 5.55 -6.65
C LYS A 40 -9.19 5.81 -5.30
N LEU A 41 -9.65 4.78 -4.61
CA LEU A 41 -10.20 4.91 -3.26
C LEU A 41 -9.13 5.42 -2.28
N VAL A 42 -7.93 4.83 -2.30
CA VAL A 42 -6.79 5.27 -1.47
C VAL A 42 -6.39 6.71 -1.81
N GLU A 43 -6.30 7.05 -3.10
CA GLU A 43 -6.02 8.41 -3.57
C GLU A 43 -7.02 9.43 -3.01
N ASN A 44 -8.32 9.13 -3.12
CA ASN A 44 -9.37 10.01 -2.63
C ASN A 44 -9.30 10.19 -1.09
N ILE A 45 -9.00 9.13 -0.36
CA ILE A 45 -8.88 9.20 1.11
C ILE A 45 -7.67 10.04 1.50
N CYS A 46 -6.49 9.80 0.90
CA CYS A 46 -5.29 10.58 1.19
C CYS A 46 -5.49 12.05 0.84
N LYS A 47 -6.10 12.34 -0.33
CA LYS A 47 -6.43 13.71 -0.74
C LYS A 47 -7.37 14.40 0.24
N LYS A 48 -8.44 13.72 0.68
CA LYS A 48 -9.41 14.27 1.64
C LYS A 48 -8.77 14.59 3.00
N ASN A 49 -7.76 13.84 3.42
CA ASN A 49 -7.08 14.00 4.71
C ASN A 49 -5.75 14.75 4.60
N ASN A 50 -5.40 15.29 3.43
CA ASN A 50 -4.13 15.97 3.15
C ASN A 50 -2.89 15.14 3.54
N LEU A 51 -2.92 13.83 3.24
CA LEU A 51 -1.84 12.90 3.55
C LEU A 51 -0.93 12.66 2.34
N PRO A 52 0.40 12.62 2.51
CA PRO A 52 1.31 12.18 1.46
C PRO A 52 0.96 10.76 1.00
N LEU A 53 0.81 10.58 -0.31
CA LEU A 53 0.53 9.28 -0.92
C LEU A 53 1.59 8.96 -1.96
N TYR A 54 2.16 7.76 -1.83
CA TYR A 54 3.14 7.20 -2.76
C TYR A 54 2.58 5.94 -3.38
N ILE A 55 2.57 5.88 -4.71
CA ILE A 55 2.00 4.76 -5.46
C ILE A 55 3.10 4.06 -6.26
N HIS A 56 3.18 2.74 -6.12
CA HIS A 56 3.96 1.88 -6.97
C HIS A 56 3.06 0.98 -7.80
N GLN A 57 3.07 1.14 -9.12
CA GLN A 57 2.33 0.27 -10.03
C GLN A 57 3.25 -0.79 -10.63
N VAL A 58 2.88 -2.06 -10.50
CA VAL A 58 3.65 -3.17 -11.07
C VAL A 58 3.31 -3.29 -12.56
N LYS A 59 4.33 -3.14 -13.42
CA LYS A 59 4.17 -3.14 -14.88
C LYS A 59 3.86 -4.53 -15.47
N ASN A 60 4.38 -5.60 -14.87
CA ASN A 60 4.22 -6.96 -15.38
C ASN A 60 3.61 -7.90 -14.31
N PRO A 61 2.27 -7.96 -14.21
CA PRO A 61 1.59 -8.82 -13.24
C PRO A 61 1.76 -10.32 -13.52
N GLU A 62 2.07 -10.72 -14.77
CA GLU A 62 2.28 -12.13 -15.12
C GLU A 62 3.51 -12.72 -14.43
N TYR A 63 4.53 -11.91 -14.17
CA TYR A 63 5.71 -12.31 -13.41
C TYR A 63 5.38 -12.78 -11.98
N LEU A 64 4.22 -12.36 -11.46
CA LEU A 64 3.76 -12.69 -10.12
C LEU A 64 2.96 -14.00 -10.06
N LYS A 65 2.48 -14.53 -11.20
CA LYS A 65 1.66 -15.76 -11.25
C LYS A 65 2.43 -17.07 -11.03
N LYS A 66 3.77 -17.06 -11.07
CA LYS A 66 4.61 -18.25 -10.85
C LYS A 66 4.81 -18.51 -9.35
N ASN A 67 4.28 -19.61 -8.78
CA ASN A 67 4.51 -20.31 -7.48
C ASN A 67 5.05 -19.55 -6.23
N SER A 68 5.14 -18.22 -6.26
CA SER A 68 5.93 -17.38 -5.36
C SER A 68 5.36 -15.97 -5.25
N LEU A 69 4.08 -15.80 -5.62
CA LEU A 69 3.36 -14.53 -5.63
C LEU A 69 3.57 -13.73 -4.33
N GLN A 70 3.42 -14.41 -3.20
CA GLN A 70 3.53 -13.77 -1.88
C GLN A 70 4.95 -13.29 -1.59
N VAL A 71 5.97 -14.08 -1.95
CA VAL A 71 7.39 -13.74 -1.76
C VAL A 71 7.75 -12.55 -2.64
N LYS A 72 7.42 -12.61 -3.94
CA LYS A 72 7.68 -11.52 -4.89
C LYS A 72 6.95 -10.23 -4.50
N ALA A 73 5.69 -10.33 -4.07
CA ALA A 73 4.95 -9.18 -3.58
C ALA A 73 5.60 -8.58 -2.32
N ARG A 74 6.11 -9.42 -1.42
CA ARG A 74 6.82 -8.98 -0.21
C ARG A 74 8.13 -8.26 -0.56
N GLU A 75 8.90 -8.78 -1.50
CA GLU A 75 10.13 -8.13 -1.99
C GLU A 75 9.85 -6.77 -2.64
N ILE A 76 8.82 -6.68 -3.50
CA ILE A 76 8.41 -5.43 -4.13
C ILE A 76 8.04 -4.39 -3.06
N ARG A 77 7.24 -4.78 -2.07
CA ARG A 77 6.88 -3.92 -0.94
C ARG A 77 8.12 -3.41 -0.21
N TYR A 78 9.03 -4.28 0.20
CA TYR A 78 10.21 -3.84 0.95
C TYR A 78 11.13 -2.93 0.15
N LYS A 79 11.36 -3.24 -1.13
CA LYS A 79 12.14 -2.36 -2.01
C LYS A 79 11.48 -1.00 -2.16
N PHE A 80 10.16 -0.95 -2.26
CA PHE A 80 9.42 0.30 -2.34
C PHE A 80 9.51 1.09 -1.03
N TYR A 81 9.27 0.46 0.11
CA TYR A 81 9.29 1.13 1.41
C TYR A 81 10.68 1.62 1.80
N SER A 82 11.72 0.83 1.52
CA SER A 82 13.11 1.24 1.75
C SER A 82 13.46 2.50 0.96
N LYS A 83 13.06 2.59 -0.33
CA LYS A 83 13.23 3.81 -1.13
C LYS A 83 12.50 5.01 -0.55
N LEU A 84 11.29 4.82 -0.01
CA LEU A 84 10.54 5.91 0.62
C LEU A 84 11.20 6.35 1.93
N SER A 85 11.66 5.40 2.74
CA SER A 85 12.38 5.66 3.99
C SER A 85 13.65 6.47 3.74
N GLU A 86 14.49 6.06 2.80
CA GLU A 86 15.71 6.80 2.42
C GLU A 86 15.39 8.19 1.85
N LYS A 87 14.38 8.29 0.99
CA LYS A 87 14.06 9.55 0.29
C LYS A 87 13.38 10.59 1.18
N TYR A 88 12.50 10.16 2.08
CA TYR A 88 11.62 11.05 2.84
C TYR A 88 11.88 10.99 4.36
N GLY A 89 12.89 10.23 4.81
CA GLY A 89 13.28 10.15 6.21
C GLY A 89 12.33 9.36 7.11
N TYR A 90 11.44 8.52 6.55
CA TYR A 90 10.55 7.70 7.37
C TYR A 90 11.37 6.67 8.17
N THR A 91 11.22 6.66 9.49
CA THR A 91 12.00 5.79 10.40
C THR A 91 11.27 4.50 10.81
N LYS A 92 9.96 4.42 10.55
CA LYS A 92 9.13 3.26 10.89
C LYS A 92 8.19 2.91 9.74
N ILE A 93 7.94 1.62 9.56
CA ILE A 93 6.99 1.08 8.58
C ILE A 93 5.91 0.33 9.32
N ALA A 94 4.67 0.84 9.28
CA ALA A 94 3.50 0.13 9.78
C ALA A 94 2.92 -0.72 8.65
N LEU A 95 2.97 -2.05 8.80
CA LEU A 95 2.30 -2.98 7.92
C LEU A 95 1.07 -3.51 8.62
N ALA A 96 -0.06 -3.45 7.94
CA ALA A 96 -1.28 -4.03 8.45
C ALA A 96 -1.31 -5.53 8.13
N HIS A 97 -0.67 -6.28 9.02
CA HIS A 97 -0.77 -7.73 9.05
C HIS A 97 -2.08 -8.08 9.74
N ASN A 98 -3.11 -8.45 8.98
CA ASN A 98 -4.20 -9.21 9.58
C ASN A 98 -3.61 -10.56 10.00
N ALA A 99 -3.71 -10.89 11.29
CA ALA A 99 -3.63 -12.27 11.74
C ALA A 99 -4.84 -12.98 11.13
N ASN A 100 -4.59 -13.88 10.18
CA ASN A 100 -5.59 -14.84 9.72
C ASN A 100 -5.60 -16.02 10.67
#